data_AF-A0AAV5XP81-F1
#
_entry.id   AF-A0AAV5XP81-F1
#
_cell.length_a   1.000
_cell.length_b   1.000
_cell.length_c   1.000
_cell.angle_alpha   90.00
_cell.angle_beta   90.00
_cell.angle_gamma   90.00
#
_symmetry.space_group_name_H-M   'P 1'
#
loop_
_entity.id
_entity.type
_entity.pdbx_description
1 polymer ?
#
loop_
_entity_poly.entity_id
_entity_poly.type
_entity_poly.pdbx_seq_one_letter_code
_entity_poly.pdbx_strand_id
1 'polypeptide(L)' 'MRPSRISRRAMLAQLKLAAKKGDRAALTLAIEQMKVWAYSPRYWEKYLELLAHPLARLVDLTVIKQGDKIAHQKGWVRPK' A
#
# COMPACT_ATOMS: atom_id res chain seq x y z
N MET A 1 22.30 -2.66 12.87
CA MET A 1 20.84 -2.58 12.62
C MET A 1 20.55 -3.17 11.24
N ARG A 2 19.85 -4.30 11.14
CA ARG A 2 19.38 -4.80 9.84
C ARG A 2 18.34 -3.79 9.33
N PRO A 3 18.43 -3.29 8.09
CA PRO A 3 17.35 -2.47 7.55
C PRO A 3 16.10 -3.34 7.61
N SER A 4 15.12 -2.91 8.39
CA SER A 4 13.82 -3.57 8.48
C SER A 4 13.29 -3.65 7.06
N ARG A 5 13.45 -4.80 6.39
CA ARG A 5 12.98 -4.99 5.02
C ARG A 5 11.48 -4.83 5.08
N ILE A 6 10.99 -3.68 4.63
CA ILE A 6 9.56 -3.44 4.41
C ILE A 6 9.09 -4.62 3.56
N SER A 7 8.18 -5.42 4.13
CA SER A 7 7.74 -6.67 3.53
C SER A 7 6.23 -6.65 3.34
N ARG A 8 5.78 -7.19 2.20
CA ARG A 8 4.35 -7.34 1.89
C ARG A 8 3.61 -8.03 3.04
N ARG A 9 4.18 -9.11 3.56
CA ARG A 9 3.59 -9.88 4.67
C ARG A 9 3.42 -9.06 5.94
N ALA A 10 4.41 -8.26 6.32
CA ALA A 10 4.33 -7.41 7.52
C ALA A 10 3.26 -6.31 7.37
N MET A 11 3.23 -5.63 6.22
CA MET A 11 2.19 -4.62 5.95
C MET A 11 0.79 -5.23 6.00
N LEU A 12 0.59 -6.39 5.37
CA LEU A 12 -0.70 -7.08 5.42
C LEU A 12 -1.08 -7.53 6.83
N ALA A 13 -0.13 -7.95 7.65
CA ALA A 13 -0.39 -8.32 9.05
C ALA A 13 -0.85 -7.11 9.86
N GLN A 14 -0.22 -5.95 9.68
CA GLN A 14 -0.59 -4.70 10.34
C GLN A 14 -1.98 -4.21 9.88
N LEU A 15 -2.27 -4.26 8.58
CA LEU A 15 -3.59 -3.92 8.04
C LEU A 15 -4.69 -4.82 8.62
N LYS A 16 -4.42 -6.14 8.72
CA LYS A 16 -5.36 -7.09 9.34
C LYS A 16 -5.56 -6.82 10.83
N LEU A 17 -4.48 -6.48 11.55
CA LEU A 17 -4.55 -6.14 12.97
C LEU A 17 -5.38 -4.86 13.19
N ALA A 18 -5.13 -3.83 12.39
CA ALA A 18 -5.89 -2.58 12.38
C ALA A 18 -7.38 -2.84 12.09
N ALA A 19 -7.69 -3.62 11.05
CA ALA A 19 -9.07 -3.92 10.68
C ALA A 19 -9.80 -4.77 11.74
N LYS A 20 -9.11 -5.75 12.36
CA LYS A 20 -9.72 -6.64 13.34
C LYS A 20 -9.88 -6.02 14.73
N LYS A 21 -8.94 -5.18 15.16
CA LYS A 21 -8.89 -4.65 16.53
C LYS A 21 -9.09 -3.13 16.63
N GLY A 22 -9.23 -2.43 15.51
CA GLY A 22 -9.22 -0.96 15.49
C GLY A 22 -7.86 -0.36 15.88
N ASP A 23 -6.77 -1.13 15.76
CA ASP A 23 -5.43 -0.69 16.16
C ASP A 23 -4.92 0.43 15.25
N ARG A 24 -4.99 1.66 15.76
CA ARG A 24 -4.56 2.86 15.04
C ARG A 24 -3.05 2.93 14.84
N ALA A 25 -2.25 2.39 15.75
CA ALA A 25 -0.80 2.39 15.61
C ALA A 25 -0.38 1.43 14.48
N ALA A 26 -1.00 0.25 14.42
CA ALA A 26 -0.79 -0.69 13.32
C ALA A 26 -1.22 -0.09 11.97
N LEU A 27 -2.34 0.64 11.93
CA LEU A 27 -2.79 1.32 10.72
C LEU A 27 -1.79 2.39 10.25
N THR A 28 -1.36 3.28 11.15
CA THR A 28 -0.38 4.32 10.85
C THR A 28 0.93 3.71 10.34
N LEU A 29 1.42 2.67 11.00
CA LEU A 29 2.65 1.99 10.60
C LEU A 29 2.53 1.30 9.23
N ALA A 30 1.39 0.71 8.92
CA ALA A 30 1.12 0.15 7.60
C ALA A 30 1.11 1.24 6.52
N ILE A 31 0.43 2.37 6.78
CA ILE A 31 0.35 3.51 5.84
C ILE A 31 1.74 4.06 5.53
N GLU A 32 2.58 4.29 6.54
CA GLU A 32 3.93 4.84 6.33
C GLU A 32 4.80 3.89 5.50
N GLN A 33 4.74 2.58 5.74
CA GLN A 33 5.44 1.61 4.91
C GLN A 33 4.88 1.54 3.48
N MET A 34 3.57 1.62 3.32
CA MET A 34 2.93 1.65 2.01
C MET A 34 3.34 2.89 1.21
N LYS A 35 3.46 4.07 1.84
CA LYS A 35 3.94 5.30 1.20
C LYS A 35 5.36 5.14 0.65
N VAL A 36 6.25 4.45 1.37
CA VAL A 36 7.62 4.17 0.88
C VAL A 36 7.58 3.40 -0.44
N TRP A 37 6.69 2.42 -0.58
CA TRP A 37 6.53 1.68 -1.83
C TRP A 37 5.80 2.48 -2.91
N ALA A 38 4.77 3.24 -2.52
CA ALA A 38 3.96 4.05 -3.42
C ALA A 38 4.75 5.16 -4.12
N TYR A 39 5.62 5.85 -3.38
CA TYR A 39 6.33 7.04 -3.86
C TYR A 39 7.71 6.76 -4.44
N SER A 40 8.15 5.50 -4.43
CA SER A 40 9.43 5.10 -5.02
C SER A 40 9.21 4.31 -6.31
N PRO A 41 9.68 4.81 -7.47
CA PRO A 41 9.60 4.08 -8.74
C PRO A 41 10.20 2.67 -8.67
N ARG A 42 11.24 2.48 -7.84
CA ARG A 42 11.90 1.19 -7.62
C ARG A 42 10.98 0.11 -7.05
N TYR A 43 9.91 0.49 -6.34
CA TYR A 43 9.02 -0.44 -5.65
C TYR A 43 7.63 -0.57 -6.31
N TRP A 44 7.45 -0.01 -7.50
CA TRP A 44 6.16 0.04 -8.20
C TRP A 44 5.47 -1.32 -8.36
N GLU A 45 6.15 -2.35 -8.87
CA GLU A 45 5.64 -3.72 -9.02
C GLU A 45 5.22 -4.31 -7.68
N LYS A 46 6.06 -4.16 -6.65
CA LYS A 46 5.74 -4.63 -5.30
C LYS A 46 4.53 -3.91 -4.72
N TYR A 47 4.38 -2.62 -5.03
CA TYR A 47 3.22 -1.83 -4.64
C TYR A 47 1.96 -2.33 -5.36
N LEU A 48 2.02 -2.55 -6.68
CA LEU A 48 0.89 -3.09 -7.45
C LEU A 48 0.49 -4.50 -6.97
N GLU A 49 1.45 -5.38 -6.68
CA GLU A 49 1.19 -6.70 -6.07
C GLU A 49 0.56 -6.59 -4.66
N LEU A 50 0.91 -5.56 -3.89
CA LEU A 50 0.29 -5.28 -2.60
C LEU A 50 -1.17 -4.84 -2.79
N LEU A 51 -1.45 -4.00 -3.79
CA LEU A 51 -2.81 -3.51 -4.10
C LEU A 51 -3.78 -4.61 -4.54
N ALA A 52 -3.29 -5.80 -4.92
CA ALA A 52 -4.15 -6.96 -5.11
C ALA A 52 -4.88 -7.42 -3.83
N HIS A 53 -4.42 -6.98 -2.64
CA HIS A 53 -5.11 -7.25 -1.38
C HIS A 53 -6.13 -6.15 -1.06
N PRO A 54 -7.40 -6.47 -0.73
CA PRO A 54 -8.47 -5.49 -0.58
C PRO A 54 -8.19 -4.43 0.49
N LEU A 55 -7.64 -4.81 1.66
CA LEU A 55 -7.29 -3.84 2.70
C LEU A 55 -6.23 -2.83 2.23
N ALA A 56 -5.25 -3.26 1.44
CA ALA A 56 -4.24 -2.35 0.92
C ALA A 56 -4.83 -1.45 -0.17
N ARG A 57 -5.72 -1.99 -1.02
CA ARG A 57 -6.45 -1.20 -2.02
C ARG A 57 -7.33 -0.13 -1.38
N LEU A 58 -8.01 -0.44 -0.27
CA LEU A 58 -8.79 0.56 0.47
C LEU A 58 -7.90 1.69 0.99
N VAL A 59 -6.78 1.37 1.63
CA VAL A 59 -5.83 2.38 2.12
C VAL A 59 -5.28 3.23 0.97
N ASP A 60 -4.97 2.62 -0.17
CA ASP A 60 -4.57 3.37 -1.36
C ASP A 60 -5.68 4.31 -1.81
N LEU A 61 -6.90 3.82 -2.03
CA LEU A 61 -8.02 4.65 -2.51
C LEU A 61 -8.38 5.80 -1.56
N THR A 62 -8.27 5.61 -0.25
CA THR A 62 -8.71 6.62 0.73
C THR A 62 -7.59 7.54 1.23
N VAL A 63 -6.35 7.06 1.28
CA VAL A 63 -5.23 7.80 1.91
C VAL A 63 -4.14 8.17 0.91
N ILE A 64 -3.64 7.20 0.13
CA ILE A 64 -2.40 7.38 -0.65
C ILE A 64 -2.69 7.89 -2.08
N LYS A 65 -3.75 7.38 -2.70
CA LYS A 65 -4.25 7.68 -4.05
C LYS A 65 -3.24 7.46 -5.17
N GLN A 66 -2.24 6.62 -4.93
CA GLN A 66 -1.11 6.48 -5.83
C GLN A 66 -1.36 5.43 -6.92
N GLY A 67 -2.12 4.37 -6.63
CA GLY A 67 -2.46 3.36 -7.63
C GLY A 67 -3.13 3.95 -8.87
N ASP A 68 -4.06 4.88 -8.66
CA ASP A 68 -4.79 5.53 -9.76
C ASP A 68 -3.91 6.51 -10.53
N LYS A 69 -3.03 7.25 -9.82
CA LYS A 69 -2.05 8.14 -10.45
C LYS A 69 -1.07 7.38 -11.35
N ILE A 70 -0.58 6.23 -10.89
CA ILE A 70 0.32 5.35 -11.68
C ILE A 70 -0.42 4.80 -12.89
N ALA A 71 -1.66 4.32 -12.73
CA ALA A 71 -2.47 3.82 -13.84
C ALA A 71 -2.70 4.89 -14.91
N HIS A 72 -2.99 6.13 -14.52
CA HIS A 72 -3.11 7.26 -15.45
C HIS A 72 -1.79 7.56 -16.16
N GLN A 73 -0.67 7.61 -15.42
CA GLN A 73 0.66 7.86 -16.01
C GLN A 73 1.09 6.77 -17.01
N LYS A 74 0.67 5.51 -16.79
CA LYS A 74 0.96 4.40 -17.70
C LYS A 74 -0.04 4.25 -18.84
N GLY A 75 -1.06 5.11 -18.93
CA GLY A 75 -2.14 4.99 -19.90
C GLY A 75 -3.06 3.78 -19.66
N TRP A 76 -3.01 3.16 -18.48
CA TRP A 76 -3.84 2.02 -18.07
C TRP A 76 -5.20 2.47 -17.52
N VAL A 77 -5.83 3.42 -18.21
CA VAL A 77 -7.15 3.92 -17.82
C VAL A 77 -8.19 2.99 -18.43
N ARG A 78 -9.19 2.58 -17.63
CA ARG A 78 -10.37 1.91 -18.21
C ARG A 78 -11.01 2.87 -19.22
N PRO A 79 -11.43 2.41 -20.41
CA PRO A 79 -12.28 3.21 -21.29
C PRO A 79 -13.51 3.68 -20.51
N LYS A 80 -13.90 4.94 -20.71
CA LYS A 80 -15.15 5.49 -20.18
C LYS A 80 -16.35 4.77 -20.76
#